data_AF-A0A4R8HRL6-F1
#
_entry.id   AF-A0A4R8HRL6-F1
#
_cell.length_a   1.000
_cell.length_b   1.000
_cell.length_c   1.000
_cell.angle_alpha   90.00
_cell.angle_beta   90.00
_cell.angle_gamma   90.00
#
_symmetry.space_group_name_H-M   'P 1'
#
loop_
_entity.id
_entity.type
_entity.pdbx_description
1 polymer ?
#
loop_
_entity_poly.entity_id
_entity_poly.type
_entity_poly.pdbx_seq_one_letter_code
_entity_poly.pdbx_strand_id
1 'polypeptide(L)'
;MRKTEMLCGAAIAASLIFGGATQKGGVSDVVVQLAALPLLALVLPDIGRSLAGRGWIAALLGVIVAVPLLQLIPLAPSVWNMLPGRDAVADTYRIAELSPPWLGLSVAPWATSISLLALTAPIAIFLGVLSCHADERRRLMLLATCIGVATVLLEVMQIVQGQKSALRFHSGVDVGLFVNRNHTAAFLYSLTPLAAYALERYLSRRSAYGVLAVFALLMLFTLGLMMTGSRSALLFGLVSAALTYALILGDRLGGARAGKAAIYFVIAPALIVTGLLAPYFGLTQIIDRFMGADIAADARWKVFRVSFETMQAFFPLGSGLGTFDRVYPLFEPTSMIVPAIVNHAHNDILELAMELGLVGILLVLCWLAATLIAALRNFRESDATLRKERFAALIVVGLLFAHSTIDYPMRTSALAAVFAMCCAVICKKSSRAARRDEHASRRTELVHEL
;
A
#
# COMPACT_ATOMS: atom_id res chain seq x y z
N MET A 1 20.39 18.72 3.76
CA MET A 1 19.54 17.66 3.17
C MET A 1 19.51 17.87 1.67
N ARG A 2 19.56 16.81 0.85
CA ARG A 2 19.41 16.96 -0.62
C ARG A 2 17.97 17.39 -0.93
N LYS A 3 17.77 18.15 -2.01
CA LYS A 3 16.42 18.56 -2.47
C LYS A 3 15.49 17.35 -2.65
N THR A 4 16.01 16.26 -3.21
CA THR A 4 15.28 14.99 -3.40
C THR A 4 14.78 14.42 -2.09
N GLU A 5 15.61 14.40 -1.04
CA GLU A 5 15.21 13.93 0.28
C GLU A 5 14.10 14.79 0.89
N MET A 6 14.23 16.11 0.82
CA MET A 6 13.23 17.04 1.39
C MET A 6 11.88 16.89 0.70
N LEU A 7 11.86 16.83 -0.64
CA LEU A 7 10.63 16.67 -1.42
C LEU A 7 10.03 15.27 -1.25
N CYS A 8 10.85 14.21 -1.15
CA CYS A 8 10.39 12.88 -0.75
C CYS A 8 9.73 12.90 0.62
N GLY A 9 10.35 13.56 1.60
CA GLY A 9 9.80 13.69 2.95
C GLY A 9 8.47 14.42 2.95
N ALA A 10 8.36 15.54 2.22
CA ALA A 10 7.12 16.30 2.09
C ALA A 10 6.00 15.47 1.42
N ALA A 11 6.30 14.79 0.32
CA ALA A 11 5.33 13.94 -0.38
C ALA A 11 4.86 12.77 0.51
N ILE A 12 5.79 12.06 1.18
CA ILE A 12 5.44 10.98 2.11
C ILE A 12 4.61 11.51 3.28
N ALA A 13 5.02 12.62 3.91
CA ALA A 13 4.27 13.19 5.02
C ALA A 13 2.85 13.60 4.62
N ALA A 14 2.71 14.27 3.46
CA ALA A 14 1.39 14.63 2.94
C ALA A 14 0.54 13.39 2.66
N SER A 15 1.09 12.36 2.01
CA SER A 15 0.39 11.10 1.77
C SER A 15 -0.06 10.42 3.07
N LEU A 16 0.79 10.39 4.10
CA LEU A 16 0.47 9.72 5.36
C LEU A 16 -0.52 10.50 6.24
N ILE A 17 -0.49 11.84 6.20
CA ILE A 17 -1.37 12.69 7.02
C ILE A 17 -2.75 12.85 6.37
N PHE A 18 -2.80 13.07 5.05
CA PHE A 18 -4.05 13.38 4.34
C PHE A 18 -4.59 12.20 3.51
N GLY A 19 -3.74 11.24 3.12
CA GLY A 19 -4.11 10.17 2.19
C GLY A 19 -4.85 8.98 2.81
N GLY A 20 -5.51 9.15 3.95
CA GLY A 20 -6.23 8.09 4.67
C GLY A 20 -7.66 7.82 4.20
N ALA A 21 -8.17 8.61 3.25
CA ALA A 21 -9.47 8.41 2.63
C ALA A 21 -9.44 7.31 1.55
N THR A 22 -10.56 6.61 1.38
CA THR A 22 -10.73 5.55 0.37
C THR A 22 -11.48 6.04 -0.87
N GLN A 23 -12.36 7.02 -0.72
CA GLN A 23 -12.99 7.70 -1.85
C GLN A 23 -11.98 8.62 -2.53
N LYS A 24 -11.83 8.43 -3.85
CA LYS A 24 -10.93 9.25 -4.65
C LYS A 24 -11.58 10.56 -5.08
N GLY A 25 -10.77 11.61 -5.20
CA GLY A 25 -11.20 12.91 -5.74
C GLY A 25 -11.66 13.92 -4.69
N GLY A 26 -11.45 13.61 -3.41
CA GLY A 26 -11.64 14.57 -2.32
C GLY A 26 -10.51 15.59 -2.19
N VAL A 27 -10.72 16.63 -1.38
CA VAL A 27 -9.71 17.67 -1.08
C VAL A 27 -8.41 17.06 -0.53
N SER A 28 -8.53 15.99 0.27
CA SER A 28 -7.39 15.25 0.81
C SER A 28 -6.47 14.70 -0.28
N ASP A 29 -7.03 14.15 -1.37
CA ASP A 29 -6.23 13.63 -2.48
C ASP A 29 -5.55 14.74 -3.26
N VAL A 30 -6.23 15.87 -3.45
CA VAL A 30 -5.65 17.04 -4.12
C VAL A 30 -4.43 17.54 -3.35
N VAL A 31 -4.50 17.62 -2.01
CA VAL A 31 -3.34 17.99 -1.17
C VAL A 31 -2.17 17.03 -1.38
N VAL A 32 -2.45 15.72 -1.39
CA VAL A 32 -1.41 14.69 -1.60
C VAL A 32 -0.78 14.80 -2.99
N GLN A 33 -1.60 14.99 -4.03
CA GLN A 33 -1.14 15.12 -5.42
C GLN A 33 -0.27 16.38 -5.58
N LEU A 34 -0.75 17.53 -5.12
CA LEU A 34 0.00 18.80 -5.20
C LEU A 34 1.32 18.73 -4.42
N ALA A 35 1.36 18.08 -3.26
CA ALA A 35 2.59 17.89 -2.50
C ALA A 35 3.62 16.99 -3.22
N ALA A 36 3.16 16.05 -4.06
CA ALA A 36 4.01 15.14 -4.81
C ALA A 36 4.53 15.73 -6.14
N LEU A 37 3.84 16.71 -6.74
CA LEU A 37 4.23 17.31 -8.03
C LEU A 37 5.66 17.88 -8.05
N PRO A 38 6.12 18.65 -7.03
CA PRO A 38 7.50 19.15 -7.02
C PRO A 38 8.54 18.03 -7.02
N LEU A 39 8.26 16.93 -6.31
CA LEU A 39 9.14 15.76 -6.31
C LEU A 39 9.18 15.12 -7.70
N LEU A 40 8.01 14.93 -8.33
CA LEU A 40 7.92 14.35 -9.66
C LEU A 40 8.68 15.20 -10.69
N ALA A 41 8.49 16.52 -10.67
CA ALA A 41 9.18 17.46 -11.54
C ALA A 41 10.71 17.43 -11.34
N LEU A 42 11.18 17.21 -10.11
CA LEU A 42 12.61 17.10 -9.81
C LEU A 42 13.23 15.81 -10.38
N VAL A 43 12.51 14.68 -10.34
CA VAL A 43 13.09 13.35 -10.69
C VAL A 43 12.87 12.95 -12.15
N LEU A 44 11.87 13.54 -12.82
CA LEU A 44 11.51 13.19 -14.19
C LEU A 44 12.63 13.44 -15.22
N PRO A 45 13.42 14.54 -15.15
CA PRO A 45 14.51 14.77 -16.11
C PRO A 45 15.61 13.70 -16.07
N ASP A 46 15.87 13.12 -14.89
CA ASP A 46 16.90 12.10 -14.68
C ASP A 46 16.32 10.67 -14.65
N ILE A 47 15.09 10.46 -15.12
CA ILE A 47 14.41 9.15 -15.05
C ILE A 47 15.17 8.07 -15.82
N GLY A 48 15.71 8.40 -17.00
CA GLY A 48 16.48 7.47 -17.83
C GLY A 48 17.75 6.98 -17.12
N ARG A 49 18.46 7.88 -16.42
CA ARG A 49 19.63 7.52 -15.61
C ARG A 49 19.23 6.69 -14.38
N SER A 50 18.15 7.09 -13.72
CA SER A 50 17.65 6.41 -12.51
C SER A 50 17.18 4.98 -12.77
N LEU A 51 16.66 4.73 -13.97
CA LEU A 51 16.18 3.42 -14.45
C LEU A 51 17.20 2.70 -15.34
N ALA A 52 18.42 3.23 -15.51
CA ALA A 52 19.44 2.61 -16.35
C ALA A 52 19.80 1.20 -15.85
N GLY A 53 19.71 0.22 -16.77
CA GLY A 53 19.88 -1.21 -16.45
C GLY A 53 18.68 -1.84 -15.72
N ARG A 54 17.52 -1.17 -15.69
CA ARG A 54 16.27 -1.63 -15.07
C ARG A 54 15.07 -1.42 -16.00
N GLY A 55 15.24 -1.72 -17.30
CA GLY A 55 14.22 -1.51 -18.34
C GLY A 55 12.86 -2.13 -18.02
N TRP A 56 12.83 -3.26 -17.29
CA TRP A 56 11.58 -3.88 -16.84
C TRP A 56 10.79 -3.00 -15.86
N ILE A 57 11.45 -2.19 -15.01
CA ILE A 57 10.78 -1.24 -14.11
C ILE A 57 10.16 -0.11 -14.93
N ALA A 58 10.92 0.40 -15.91
CA ALA A 58 10.43 1.44 -16.82
C ALA A 58 9.20 0.94 -17.59
N ALA A 59 9.23 -0.32 -18.06
CA ALA A 59 8.09 -0.95 -18.72
C ALA A 59 6.87 -1.07 -17.78
N LEU A 60 7.05 -1.55 -16.54
CA LEU A 60 5.94 -1.64 -15.58
C LEU A 60 5.32 -0.28 -15.25
N LEU A 61 6.15 0.73 -14.95
CA LEU A 61 5.67 2.10 -14.72
C LEU A 61 4.97 2.67 -15.95
N GLY A 62 5.52 2.41 -17.14
CA GLY A 62 4.93 2.78 -18.41
C GLY A 62 3.55 2.17 -18.60
N VAL A 63 3.38 0.88 -18.34
CA VAL A 63 2.07 0.20 -18.45
C VAL A 63 1.08 0.72 -17.40
N ILE A 64 1.51 0.92 -16.16
CA ILE A 64 0.66 1.46 -15.06
C ILE A 64 0.05 2.82 -15.45
N VAL A 65 0.78 3.66 -16.19
CA VAL A 65 0.30 4.97 -16.66
C VAL A 65 -0.40 4.89 -18.01
N ALA A 66 0.12 4.08 -18.94
CA ALA A 66 -0.39 4.01 -20.31
C ALA A 66 -1.78 3.37 -20.36
N VAL A 67 -2.05 2.33 -19.57
CA VAL A 67 -3.35 1.65 -19.59
C VAL A 67 -4.52 2.59 -19.26
N PRO A 68 -4.54 3.32 -18.13
CA PRO A 68 -5.61 4.27 -17.86
C PRO A 68 -5.67 5.41 -18.88
N LEU A 69 -4.55 5.84 -19.47
CA LEU A 69 -4.57 6.81 -20.58
C LEU A 69 -5.26 6.25 -21.83
N LEU A 70 -4.95 5.01 -22.20
CA LEU A 70 -5.63 4.30 -23.30
C LEU A 70 -7.12 4.10 -23.00
N GLN A 71 -7.49 3.89 -21.73
CA GLN A 71 -8.88 3.76 -21.32
C GLN A 71 -9.71 5.03 -21.54
N LEU A 72 -9.06 6.20 -21.60
CA LEU A 72 -9.69 7.50 -21.80
C LEU A 72 -9.83 7.89 -23.28
N ILE A 73 -9.20 7.18 -24.21
CA ILE A 73 -9.26 7.50 -25.65
C ILE A 73 -10.70 7.27 -26.15
N PRO A 74 -11.40 8.29 -26.66
CA PRO A 74 -12.73 8.12 -27.23
C PRO A 74 -12.70 7.20 -28.45
N LEU A 75 -13.59 6.22 -28.46
CA LEU A 75 -13.78 5.27 -29.56
C LEU A 75 -15.09 5.56 -30.27
N ALA A 76 -15.14 5.27 -31.57
CA ALA A 76 -16.37 5.39 -32.34
C ALA A 76 -17.44 4.40 -31.84
N PRO A 77 -18.75 4.72 -31.98
CA PRO A 77 -19.84 3.83 -31.58
C PRO A 77 -19.76 2.41 -32.13
N SER A 78 -19.31 2.26 -33.39
CA SER A 78 -19.12 0.95 -34.01
C SER A 78 -18.08 0.08 -33.30
N VAL A 79 -17.13 0.69 -32.57
CA VAL A 79 -16.06 0.00 -31.86
C VAL A 79 -16.46 -0.24 -30.42
N TRP A 80 -16.90 0.80 -29.69
CA TRP A 80 -17.17 0.63 -28.26
C TRP A 80 -18.38 -0.27 -28.00
N ASN A 81 -19.38 -0.32 -28.89
CA ASN A 81 -20.52 -1.23 -28.76
C ASN A 81 -20.11 -2.72 -28.79
N MET A 82 -18.94 -3.05 -29.35
CA MET A 82 -18.45 -4.44 -29.40
C MET A 82 -17.65 -4.83 -28.15
N LEU A 83 -17.39 -3.90 -27.23
CA LEU A 83 -16.59 -4.17 -26.04
C LEU A 83 -17.41 -4.91 -24.98
N PRO A 84 -16.78 -5.81 -24.18
CA PRO A 84 -17.46 -6.50 -23.09
C PRO A 84 -18.13 -5.53 -22.10
N GLY A 85 -19.35 -5.87 -21.68
CA GLY A 85 -20.11 -5.08 -20.69
C GLY A 85 -20.74 -3.79 -21.22
N ARG A 86 -20.84 -3.61 -22.55
CA ARG A 86 -21.42 -2.40 -23.17
C ARG A 86 -22.87 -2.54 -23.64
N ASP A 87 -23.45 -3.73 -23.60
CA ASP A 87 -24.82 -3.98 -24.07
C ASP A 87 -25.85 -3.09 -23.35
N ALA A 88 -25.80 -3.01 -22.02
CA ALA A 88 -26.72 -2.18 -21.24
C ALA A 88 -26.60 -0.67 -21.57
N VAL A 89 -25.39 -0.21 -21.87
CA VAL A 89 -25.13 1.19 -22.27
C VAL A 89 -25.69 1.44 -23.67
N ALA A 90 -25.45 0.53 -24.61
CA ALA A 90 -25.98 0.61 -25.97
C ALA A 90 -27.52 0.58 -25.99
N ASP A 91 -28.12 -0.30 -25.18
CA ASP A 91 -29.57 -0.40 -25.03
C ASP A 91 -30.20 0.87 -24.47
N THR A 92 -29.52 1.56 -23.54
CA THR A 92 -30.00 2.84 -23.00
C THR A 92 -30.14 3.89 -24.10
N TYR A 93 -29.14 4.03 -24.98
CA TYR A 93 -29.22 4.96 -26.12
C TYR A 93 -30.27 4.54 -27.14
N ARG A 94 -30.38 3.23 -27.42
CA ARG A 94 -31.37 2.67 -28.34
C ARG A 94 -32.81 2.93 -27.87
N ILE A 95 -33.10 2.70 -26.59
CA ILE A 95 -34.42 2.93 -25.99
C ILE A 95 -34.74 4.43 -25.91
N ALA A 96 -33.74 5.27 -25.64
CA ALA A 96 -33.91 6.72 -25.63
C ALA A 96 -34.00 7.34 -27.03
N GLU A 97 -33.88 6.54 -28.10
CA GLU A 97 -33.84 7.00 -29.50
C GLU A 97 -32.73 8.04 -29.76
N LEU A 98 -31.62 7.93 -29.04
CA LEU A 98 -30.47 8.83 -29.14
C LEU A 98 -29.34 8.20 -29.95
N SER A 99 -28.65 9.03 -30.74
CA SER A 99 -27.42 8.60 -31.40
C SER A 99 -26.31 8.39 -30.36
N PRO A 100 -25.66 7.20 -30.32
CA PRO A 100 -24.61 6.93 -29.36
C PRO A 100 -23.41 7.87 -29.57
N PRO A 101 -22.89 8.51 -28.51
CA PRO A 101 -21.72 9.37 -28.60
C PRO A 101 -20.42 8.55 -28.71
N TRP A 102 -19.31 9.24 -28.94
CA TRP A 102 -17.98 8.65 -28.81
C TRP A 102 -17.65 8.44 -27.33
N LEU A 103 -17.36 7.20 -26.94
CA LEU A 103 -17.07 6.82 -25.56
C LEU A 103 -15.72 6.12 -25.48
N GLY A 104 -15.00 6.31 -24.38
CA GLY A 104 -13.74 5.59 -24.12
C GLY A 104 -13.96 4.15 -23.66
N LEU A 105 -12.87 3.38 -23.52
CA LEU A 105 -12.91 2.02 -22.97
C LEU A 105 -13.35 2.04 -21.50
N SER A 106 -12.97 3.07 -20.74
CA SER A 106 -13.51 3.30 -19.40
C SER A 106 -15.01 3.62 -19.48
N VAL A 107 -15.80 2.95 -18.65
CA VAL A 107 -17.23 3.25 -18.50
C VAL A 107 -17.49 4.54 -17.73
N ALA A 108 -16.52 4.99 -16.92
CA ALA A 108 -16.57 6.26 -16.21
C ALA A 108 -15.24 7.02 -16.37
N PRO A 109 -15.03 7.72 -17.51
CA PRO A 109 -13.78 8.41 -17.81
C PRO A 109 -13.33 9.40 -16.72
N TRP A 110 -14.27 10.05 -16.04
CA TRP A 110 -13.98 10.93 -14.91
C TRP A 110 -13.30 10.18 -13.74
N ALA A 111 -13.84 9.02 -13.35
CA ALA A 111 -13.29 8.20 -12.26
C ALA A 111 -11.91 7.64 -12.62
N THR A 112 -11.70 7.26 -13.88
CA THR A 112 -10.39 6.86 -14.42
C THR A 112 -9.40 8.01 -14.43
N SER A 113 -9.83 9.22 -14.77
CA SER A 113 -8.98 10.42 -14.73
C SER A 113 -8.53 10.74 -13.30
N ILE A 114 -9.44 10.71 -12.32
CA ILE A 114 -9.09 10.88 -10.90
C ILE A 114 -8.13 9.78 -10.44
N SER A 115 -8.40 8.52 -10.81
CA SER A 115 -7.54 7.41 -10.41
C SER A 115 -6.15 7.48 -11.03
N LEU A 116 -6.04 7.96 -12.27
CA LEU A 116 -4.77 8.24 -12.91
C LEU A 116 -4.00 9.34 -12.15
N LEU A 117 -4.68 10.43 -11.78
CA LEU A 117 -4.06 11.50 -10.98
C LEU A 117 -3.60 11.00 -9.60
N ALA A 118 -4.34 10.07 -8.98
CA ALA A 118 -3.94 9.46 -7.72
C ALA A 118 -2.62 8.65 -7.81
N LEU A 119 -2.20 8.22 -9.01
CA LEU A 119 -0.91 7.56 -9.22
C LEU A 119 0.29 8.53 -9.10
N THR A 120 0.06 9.85 -9.12
CA THR A 120 1.12 10.87 -9.04
C THR A 120 1.99 10.69 -7.81
N ALA A 121 1.39 10.59 -6.63
CA ALA A 121 2.11 10.45 -5.37
C ALA A 121 2.95 9.16 -5.26
N PRO A 122 2.38 7.95 -5.45
CA PRO A 122 3.18 6.73 -5.39
C PRO A 122 4.27 6.67 -6.47
N ILE A 123 4.04 7.16 -7.70
CA ILE A 123 5.08 7.19 -8.74
C ILE A 123 6.20 8.17 -8.36
N ALA A 124 5.87 9.39 -7.91
CA ALA A 124 6.85 10.38 -7.49
C ALA A 124 7.70 9.86 -6.32
N ILE A 125 7.06 9.27 -5.31
CA ILE A 125 7.74 8.69 -4.14
C ILE A 125 8.62 7.50 -4.55
N PHE A 126 8.14 6.61 -5.42
CA PHE A 126 8.95 5.51 -5.92
C PHE A 126 10.24 6.00 -6.58
N LEU A 127 10.13 6.92 -7.56
CA LEU A 127 11.27 7.47 -8.29
C LEU A 127 12.20 8.30 -7.39
N GLY A 128 11.64 9.07 -6.46
CA GLY A 128 12.38 9.85 -5.49
C GLY A 128 13.20 8.98 -4.53
N VAL A 129 12.58 7.97 -3.92
CA VAL A 129 13.24 7.02 -3.01
C VAL A 129 14.30 6.20 -3.76
N LEU A 130 14.07 5.87 -5.03
CA LEU A 130 15.05 5.21 -5.88
C LEU A 130 16.34 6.04 -6.05
N SER A 131 16.19 7.37 -6.02
CA SER A 131 17.26 8.37 -6.16
C SER A 131 17.95 8.73 -4.83
N CYS A 132 17.32 8.43 -3.68
CA CYS A 132 17.85 8.71 -2.35
C CYS A 132 19.00 7.76 -1.92
N HIS A 133 19.97 8.26 -1.17
CA HIS A 133 21.00 7.45 -0.50
C HIS A 133 20.46 6.64 0.69
N ALA A 134 21.24 5.70 1.23
CA ALA A 134 20.79 4.82 2.32
C ALA A 134 20.38 5.60 3.58
N ASP A 135 21.14 6.64 3.91
CA ASP A 135 20.87 7.48 5.08
C ASP A 135 19.61 8.33 4.91
N GLU A 136 19.37 8.83 3.70
CA GLU A 136 18.16 9.59 3.35
C GLU A 136 16.93 8.68 3.44
N ARG A 137 16.98 7.47 2.87
CA ARG A 137 15.86 6.50 2.97
C ARG A 137 15.56 6.12 4.40
N ARG A 138 16.60 5.93 5.22
CA ARG A 138 16.43 5.68 6.65
C ARG A 138 15.70 6.83 7.34
N ARG A 139 16.04 8.08 7.04
CA ARG A 139 15.33 9.26 7.59
C ARG A 139 13.88 9.36 7.09
N LEU A 140 13.60 8.97 5.85
CA LEU A 140 12.21 8.86 5.35
C LEU A 140 11.41 7.78 6.10
N MET A 141 12.03 6.63 6.40
CA MET A 141 11.40 5.59 7.23
C MET A 141 11.16 6.06 8.67
N LEU A 142 12.09 6.84 9.24
CA LEU A 142 11.90 7.46 10.55
C LEU A 142 10.76 8.48 10.54
N LEU A 143 10.67 9.32 9.51
CA LEU A 143 9.56 10.26 9.33
C LEU A 143 8.22 9.51 9.32
N ALA A 144 8.11 8.44 8.54
CA ALA A 144 6.91 7.60 8.50
C ALA A 144 6.61 6.98 9.89
N THR A 145 7.65 6.56 10.61
CA THR A 145 7.54 6.02 11.98
C THR A 145 7.02 7.08 12.95
N CYS A 146 7.54 8.31 12.91
CA CYS A 146 7.07 9.42 13.74
C CYS A 146 5.60 9.75 13.49
N ILE A 147 5.16 9.72 12.22
CA ILE A 147 3.76 9.90 11.87
C ILE A 147 2.91 8.73 12.39
N GLY A 148 3.42 7.50 12.35
CA GLY A 148 2.78 6.34 12.99
C GLY A 148 2.58 6.51 14.49
N VAL A 149 3.61 6.94 15.21
CA VAL A 149 3.53 7.26 16.65
C VAL A 149 2.47 8.34 16.89
N ALA A 150 2.50 9.43 16.12
CA ALA A 150 1.50 10.49 16.21
C ALA A 150 0.08 9.98 15.92
N THR A 151 -0.08 9.01 15.01
CA THR A 151 -1.36 8.36 14.71
C THR A 151 -1.90 7.61 15.91
N VAL A 152 -1.08 6.79 16.58
CA VAL A 152 -1.50 6.05 17.79
C VAL A 152 -1.88 7.02 18.91
N LEU A 153 -1.10 8.09 19.11
CA LEU A 153 -1.44 9.11 20.11
C LEU A 153 -2.76 9.82 19.78
N LEU A 154 -2.99 10.14 18.51
CA LEU A 154 -4.24 10.72 18.04
C LEU A 154 -5.42 9.77 18.29
N GLU A 155 -5.28 8.47 18.01
CA GLU A 155 -6.31 7.47 18.31
C GLU A 155 -6.66 7.48 19.80
N VAL A 156 -5.66 7.50 20.68
CA VAL A 156 -5.88 7.55 22.14
C VAL A 156 -6.65 8.81 22.51
N MET A 157 -6.24 9.97 21.99
CA MET A 157 -6.92 11.24 22.26
C MET A 157 -8.38 11.25 21.77
N GLN A 158 -8.64 10.73 20.56
CA GLN A 158 -9.99 10.64 20.00
C GLN A 158 -10.89 9.68 20.79
N ILE A 159 -10.36 8.57 21.32
CA ILE A 159 -11.11 7.66 22.19
C ILE A 159 -11.43 8.34 23.52
N VAL A 160 -10.43 8.93 24.19
CA VAL A 160 -10.60 9.57 25.51
C VAL A 160 -11.58 10.75 25.45
N GLN A 161 -11.53 11.56 24.39
CA GLN A 161 -12.44 12.71 24.22
C GLN A 161 -13.85 12.31 23.72
N GLY A 162 -14.03 11.06 23.30
CA GLY A 162 -15.32 10.54 22.83
C GLY A 162 -15.76 11.04 21.45
N GLN A 163 -17.01 10.73 21.09
CA GLN A 163 -17.55 10.92 19.74
C GLN A 163 -17.68 12.39 19.29
N LYS A 164 -17.77 13.34 20.24
CA LYS A 164 -17.89 14.78 19.96
C LYS A 164 -16.53 15.49 19.87
N SER A 165 -15.43 14.75 19.91
CA SER A 165 -14.08 15.31 19.84
C SER A 165 -13.85 16.04 18.51
N ALA A 166 -13.34 17.27 18.59
CA ALA A 166 -12.90 18.04 17.43
C ALA A 166 -11.71 17.39 16.68
N LEU A 167 -11.07 16.40 17.29
CA LEU A 167 -9.98 15.64 16.68
C LEU A 167 -10.47 14.51 15.78
N ARG A 168 -11.78 14.21 15.75
CA ARG A 168 -12.35 13.20 14.85
C ARG A 168 -12.59 13.83 13.48
N PHE A 169 -11.82 13.36 12.50
CA PHE A 169 -11.84 13.89 11.14
C PHE A 169 -12.90 13.24 10.25
N HIS A 170 -13.53 12.17 10.71
CA HIS A 170 -14.52 11.41 9.95
C HIS A 170 -15.71 11.07 10.85
N SER A 171 -16.88 10.92 10.23
CA SER A 171 -18.12 10.55 10.92
C SER A 171 -18.12 9.05 11.21
N GLY A 172 -18.23 8.65 12.48
CA GLY A 172 -18.39 7.25 12.87
C GLY A 172 -17.55 6.83 14.07
N VAL A 173 -17.56 5.52 14.32
CA VAL A 173 -16.92 4.90 15.49
C VAL A 173 -15.41 4.78 15.34
N ASP A 174 -14.91 4.74 14.10
CA ASP A 174 -13.49 4.57 13.81
C ASP A 174 -12.66 5.81 14.22
N VAL A 175 -11.37 5.59 14.45
CA VAL A 175 -10.40 6.57 14.97
C VAL A 175 -9.12 6.56 14.15
N GLY A 176 -8.33 7.63 14.28
CA GLY A 176 -7.04 7.83 13.64
C GLY A 176 -7.12 8.78 12.44
N LEU A 177 -6.14 8.67 11.56
CA LEU A 177 -6.06 9.43 10.30
C LEU A 177 -6.83 8.76 9.16
N PHE A 178 -7.03 7.45 9.23
CA PHE A 178 -7.69 6.68 8.17
C PHE A 178 -9.18 6.54 8.45
N VAL A 179 -9.99 6.62 7.39
CA VAL A 179 -11.44 6.40 7.48
C VAL A 179 -11.74 4.94 7.82
N ASN A 180 -10.92 4.01 7.31
CA ASN A 180 -11.07 2.58 7.55
C ASN A 180 -10.03 2.09 8.58
N ARG A 181 -10.51 1.54 9.70
CA ARG A 181 -9.65 0.98 10.77
C ARG A 181 -8.69 -0.11 10.31
N ASN A 182 -9.06 -0.91 9.31
CA ASN A 182 -8.18 -1.94 8.75
C ASN A 182 -7.00 -1.30 8.01
N HIS A 183 -7.19 -0.09 7.47
CA HIS A 183 -6.12 0.67 6.81
C HIS A 183 -5.21 1.33 7.84
N THR A 184 -5.74 1.81 8.98
CA THR A 184 -4.89 2.22 10.12
C THR A 184 -4.03 1.05 10.60
N ALA A 185 -4.63 -0.13 10.75
CA ALA A 185 -3.88 -1.32 11.11
C ALA A 185 -2.79 -1.67 10.08
N ALA A 186 -3.14 -1.60 8.79
CA ALA A 186 -2.20 -1.82 7.70
C ALA A 186 -1.02 -0.86 7.75
N PHE A 187 -1.27 0.39 8.12
CA PHE A 187 -0.23 1.38 8.31
C PHE A 187 0.67 1.01 9.49
N LEU A 188 0.10 0.74 10.67
CA LEU A 188 0.87 0.44 11.89
C LEU A 188 1.71 -0.84 11.75
N TYR A 189 1.14 -1.94 11.24
CA TYR A 189 1.94 -3.15 11.05
C TYR A 189 3.04 -2.96 9.99
N SER A 190 2.84 -2.07 9.01
CA SER A 190 3.85 -1.79 7.97
C SER A 190 5.00 -0.97 8.54
N LEU A 191 4.74 -0.09 9.51
CA LEU A 191 5.79 0.69 10.15
C LEU A 191 6.67 -0.13 11.08
N THR A 192 6.17 -1.22 11.67
CA THR A 192 6.93 -2.10 12.58
C THR A 192 8.32 -2.51 12.05
N PRO A 193 8.47 -3.16 10.89
CA PRO A 193 9.77 -3.53 10.34
C PRO A 193 10.61 -2.33 9.91
N LEU A 194 9.97 -1.27 9.39
CA LEU A 194 10.66 -0.05 8.93
C LEU A 194 11.27 0.72 10.10
N ALA A 195 10.52 0.88 11.18
CA ALA A 195 10.93 1.53 12.41
C ALA A 195 12.08 0.77 13.06
N ALA A 196 11.95 -0.56 13.16
CA ALA A 196 13.00 -1.43 13.69
C ALA A 196 14.32 -1.28 12.92
N TYR A 197 14.28 -1.34 11.58
CA TYR A 197 15.48 -1.11 10.77
C TYR A 197 16.04 0.32 10.95
N ALA A 198 15.16 1.32 10.93
CA ALA A 198 15.57 2.71 10.89
C ALA A 198 16.22 3.16 12.21
N LEU A 199 15.65 2.76 13.35
CA LEU A 199 16.14 3.06 14.68
C LEU A 199 17.39 2.26 15.07
N GLU A 200 17.64 1.13 14.39
CA GLU A 200 18.78 0.24 14.69
C GLU A 200 20.15 0.94 14.69
N ARG A 201 20.32 2.03 13.93
CA ARG A 201 21.57 2.81 13.89
C ARG A 201 21.72 3.73 15.10
N TYR A 202 20.62 4.27 15.60
CA TYR A 202 20.61 5.26 16.68
C TYR A 202 20.59 4.61 18.05
N LEU A 203 20.01 3.43 18.12
CA LEU A 203 19.94 2.62 19.32
C LEU A 203 21.13 1.67 19.32
N SER A 204 22.06 1.84 20.26
CA SER A 204 23.18 0.89 20.40
C SER A 204 22.61 -0.51 20.55
N ARG A 205 22.91 -1.37 19.57
CA ARG A 205 22.50 -2.78 19.56
C ARG A 205 22.84 -3.50 20.88
N ARG A 206 23.83 -3.01 21.63
CA ARG A 206 24.28 -3.62 22.89
C ARG A 206 23.79 -2.91 24.15
N SER A 207 23.19 -1.73 24.08
CA SER A 207 22.66 -1.07 25.27
C SER A 207 21.24 -1.59 25.57
N ALA A 208 20.96 -1.86 26.86
CA ALA A 208 19.63 -2.25 27.32
C ALA A 208 18.57 -1.21 26.90
N TYR A 209 18.94 0.08 26.91
CA TYR A 209 18.09 1.19 26.48
C TYR A 209 17.68 1.10 25.01
N GLY A 210 18.57 0.65 24.12
CA GLY A 210 18.26 0.51 22.70
C GLY A 210 17.25 -0.59 22.44
N VAL A 211 17.41 -1.74 23.10
CA VAL A 211 16.45 -2.85 23.02
C VAL A 211 15.11 -2.45 23.62
N LEU A 212 15.12 -1.76 24.77
CA LEU A 212 13.91 -1.27 25.42
C LEU A 212 13.14 -0.27 24.56
N ALA A 213 13.83 0.66 23.88
CA ALA A 213 13.18 1.64 23.01
C ALA A 213 12.51 0.99 21.78
N VAL A 214 13.16 0.01 21.14
CA VAL A 214 12.52 -0.76 20.06
C VAL A 214 11.33 -1.55 20.60
N PHE A 215 11.48 -2.21 21.74
CA PHE A 215 10.40 -2.97 22.36
C PHE A 215 9.21 -2.07 22.73
N ALA A 216 9.45 -0.90 23.33
CA ALA A 216 8.42 0.08 23.66
C ALA A 216 7.66 0.56 22.41
N LEU A 217 8.37 0.79 21.31
CA LEU A 217 7.73 1.17 20.04
C LEU A 217 6.88 0.03 19.45
N LEU A 218 7.36 -1.21 19.52
CA LEU A 218 6.59 -2.38 19.09
C LEU A 218 5.30 -2.51 19.92
N MET A 219 5.40 -2.33 21.24
CA MET A 219 4.24 -2.36 22.12
C MET A 219 3.28 -1.20 21.85
N LEU A 220 3.79 0.00 21.54
CA LEU A 220 2.96 1.14 21.15
C LEU A 220 2.19 0.87 19.85
N PHE A 221 2.83 0.30 18.82
CA PHE A 221 2.12 -0.08 17.59
C PHE A 221 1.16 -1.24 17.81
N THR A 222 1.48 -2.16 18.72
CA THR A 222 0.57 -3.25 19.11
C THR A 222 -0.67 -2.68 19.81
N LEU A 223 -0.50 -1.68 20.68
CA LEU A 223 -1.60 -0.97 21.31
C LEU A 223 -2.50 -0.28 20.28
N GLY A 224 -1.93 0.46 19.33
CA GLY A 224 -2.71 1.07 18.24
C GLY A 224 -3.46 0.02 17.40
N LEU A 225 -2.81 -1.09 17.07
CA LEU A 225 -3.45 -2.22 16.35
C LEU A 225 -4.64 -2.77 17.13
N MET A 226 -4.54 -2.93 18.45
CA MET A 226 -5.65 -3.38 19.28
C MET A 226 -6.82 -2.40 19.28
N MET A 227 -6.55 -1.10 19.28
CA MET A 227 -7.56 -0.04 19.26
C MET A 227 -8.39 -0.04 17.96
N THR A 228 -7.85 -0.57 16.86
CA THR A 228 -8.62 -0.75 15.62
C THR A 228 -9.75 -1.78 15.75
N GLY A 229 -9.69 -2.68 16.73
CA GLY A 229 -10.68 -3.73 16.94
C GLY A 229 -10.84 -4.69 15.74
N SER A 230 -9.79 -4.84 14.91
CA SER A 230 -9.79 -5.68 13.71
C SER A 230 -9.01 -6.99 13.93
N ARG A 231 -9.60 -8.11 13.50
CA ARG A 231 -9.00 -9.45 13.63
C ARG A 231 -7.80 -9.64 12.69
N SER A 232 -7.95 -9.21 11.43
CA SER A 232 -6.87 -9.24 10.46
C SER A 232 -5.72 -8.34 10.90
N ALA A 233 -6.01 -7.20 11.52
CA ALA A 233 -5.01 -6.30 12.09
C ALA A 233 -4.11 -6.98 13.12
N LEU A 234 -4.69 -7.73 14.07
CA LEU A 234 -3.91 -8.45 15.08
C LEU A 234 -3.06 -9.56 14.46
N LEU A 235 -3.60 -10.31 13.50
CA LEU A 235 -2.85 -11.36 12.80
C LEU A 235 -1.67 -10.77 12.01
N PHE A 236 -1.90 -9.77 11.15
CA PHE A 236 -0.83 -9.14 10.37
C PHE A 236 0.16 -8.40 11.26
N GLY A 237 -0.30 -7.78 12.35
CA GLY A 237 0.55 -7.17 13.37
C GLY A 237 1.48 -8.18 14.03
N LEU A 238 0.95 -9.34 14.43
CA LEU A 238 1.72 -10.44 15.02
C LEU A 238 2.77 -10.98 14.05
N VAL A 239 2.38 -11.25 12.81
CA VAL A 239 3.30 -11.73 11.76
C VAL A 239 4.37 -10.66 11.50
N SER A 240 4.00 -9.39 11.39
CA SER A 240 4.93 -8.28 11.22
C SER A 240 5.95 -8.20 12.35
N ALA A 241 5.49 -8.27 13.61
CA ALA A 241 6.37 -8.22 14.77
C ALA A 241 7.29 -9.45 14.84
N ALA A 242 6.79 -10.65 14.55
CA ALA A 242 7.59 -11.88 14.53
C ALA A 242 8.69 -11.84 13.46
N LEU A 243 8.35 -11.42 12.22
CA LEU A 243 9.31 -11.28 11.13
C LEU A 243 10.34 -10.17 11.41
N THR A 244 9.89 -9.05 12.01
CA THR A 244 10.76 -7.95 12.44
C THR A 244 11.75 -8.40 13.50
N TYR A 245 11.30 -9.20 14.46
CA TYR A 245 12.18 -9.75 15.49
C TYR A 245 13.20 -10.73 14.93
N ALA A 246 12.79 -11.59 13.98
CA ALA A 246 13.70 -12.46 13.25
C ALA A 246 14.76 -11.66 12.47
N LEU A 247 14.40 -10.52 11.87
CA LEU A 247 15.34 -9.58 11.22
C LEU A 247 16.37 -9.01 12.22
N ILE A 248 15.95 -8.62 13.42
CA ILE A 248 16.85 -8.05 14.44
C ILE A 248 17.79 -9.12 15.03
N LEU A 249 17.26 -10.30 15.37
CA LEU A 249 18.00 -11.35 16.07
C LEU A 249 18.72 -12.36 15.18
N GLY A 250 18.39 -12.43 13.88
CA GLY A 250 19.01 -13.37 12.95
C GLY A 250 20.54 -13.28 12.92
N ASP A 251 21.08 -12.06 13.07
CA ASP A 251 22.53 -11.82 13.14
C ASP A 251 23.17 -12.25 14.48
N ARG A 252 22.39 -12.41 15.57
CA ARG A 252 22.92 -12.67 16.92
C ARG A 252 22.84 -14.12 17.36
N LEU A 253 21.71 -14.78 17.09
CA LEU A 253 21.41 -16.09 17.69
C LEU A 253 21.54 -17.26 16.70
N GLY A 254 21.73 -16.97 15.41
CA GLY A 254 21.55 -17.95 14.33
C GLY A 254 20.06 -18.20 14.04
N GLY A 255 19.71 -18.36 12.76
CA GLY A 255 18.33 -18.30 12.25
C GLY A 255 17.31 -19.19 12.99
N ALA A 256 17.68 -20.42 13.33
CA ALA A 256 16.78 -21.36 14.01
C ALA A 256 16.47 -20.96 15.48
N ARG A 257 17.43 -20.36 16.19
CA ARG A 257 17.24 -19.90 17.58
C ARG A 257 16.53 -18.54 17.62
N ALA A 258 16.75 -17.69 16.62
CA ALA A 258 16.02 -16.43 16.45
C ALA A 258 14.51 -16.66 16.24
N GLY A 259 14.12 -17.71 15.48
CA GLY A 259 12.72 -18.07 15.29
C GLY A 259 12.01 -18.50 16.58
N LYS A 260 12.65 -19.34 17.42
CA LYS A 260 12.11 -19.72 18.74
C LYS A 260 12.01 -18.51 19.67
N ALA A 261 13.02 -17.64 19.68
CA ALA A 261 12.99 -16.42 20.49
C ALA A 261 11.86 -15.46 20.05
N ALA A 262 11.58 -15.34 18.75
CA ALA A 262 10.47 -14.52 18.26
C ALA A 262 9.11 -14.99 18.82
N ILE A 263 8.91 -16.31 18.91
CA ILE A 263 7.70 -16.89 19.49
C ILE A 263 7.58 -16.54 20.98
N TYR A 264 8.64 -16.75 21.77
CA TYR A 264 8.58 -16.53 23.22
C TYR A 264 8.60 -15.06 23.66
N PHE A 265 9.25 -14.16 22.91
CA PHE A 265 9.44 -12.76 23.32
C PHE A 265 8.54 -11.76 22.59
N VAL A 266 7.79 -12.20 21.58
CA VAL A 266 6.85 -11.33 20.85
C VAL A 266 5.44 -11.90 20.89
N ILE A 267 5.27 -13.17 20.51
CA ILE A 267 3.94 -13.76 20.42
C ILE A 267 3.32 -13.92 21.80
N ALA A 268 4.06 -14.44 22.79
CA ALA A 268 3.53 -14.60 24.14
C ALA A 268 3.19 -13.25 24.82
N PRO A 269 4.07 -12.23 24.83
CA PRO A 269 3.71 -10.92 25.39
C PRO A 269 2.57 -10.23 24.64
N ALA A 270 2.53 -10.30 23.31
CA ALA A 270 1.43 -9.73 22.53
C ALA A 270 0.09 -10.40 22.87
N LEU A 271 0.06 -11.73 22.99
CA LEU A 271 -1.14 -12.46 23.41
C LEU A 271 -1.53 -12.14 24.85
N ILE A 272 -0.56 -12.00 25.76
CA ILE A 272 -0.80 -11.63 27.17
C ILE A 272 -1.36 -10.20 27.26
N VAL A 273 -0.72 -9.23 26.62
CA VAL A 273 -1.20 -7.84 26.57
C VAL A 273 -2.58 -7.78 25.92
N THR A 274 -2.79 -8.56 24.86
CA THR A 274 -4.11 -8.69 24.22
C THR A 274 -5.16 -9.20 25.21
N GLY A 275 -4.88 -10.32 25.89
CA GLY A 275 -5.79 -10.91 26.87
C GLY A 275 -6.04 -10.01 28.09
N LEU A 276 -5.02 -9.29 28.57
CA LEU A 276 -5.10 -8.40 29.74
C LEU A 276 -5.83 -7.08 29.45
N LEU A 277 -5.67 -6.52 28.24
CA LEU A 277 -6.28 -5.24 27.88
C LEU A 277 -7.67 -5.40 27.27
N ALA A 278 -8.02 -6.58 26.73
CA ALA A 278 -9.34 -6.84 26.15
C ALA A 278 -10.53 -6.48 27.09
N PRO A 279 -10.46 -6.69 28.42
CA PRO A 279 -11.51 -6.24 29.36
C PRO A 279 -11.73 -4.73 29.39
N TYR A 280 -10.67 -3.93 29.26
CA TYR A 280 -10.68 -2.48 29.45
C TYR A 280 -11.09 -1.70 28.20
N PHE A 281 -10.94 -2.29 27.01
CA PHE A 281 -11.38 -1.71 25.74
C PHE A 281 -12.78 -2.20 25.30
N GLY A 282 -13.56 -2.78 26.23
CA GLY A 282 -14.91 -3.26 25.95
C GLY A 282 -14.91 -4.67 25.37
N LEU A 283 -14.59 -5.66 26.22
CA LEU A 283 -14.60 -7.10 25.88
C LEU A 283 -15.89 -7.50 25.15
N THR A 284 -17.03 -6.92 25.54
CA THR A 284 -18.33 -7.17 24.92
C THR A 284 -18.37 -6.73 23.46
N GLN A 285 -17.83 -5.57 23.09
CA GLN A 285 -17.79 -5.15 21.68
C GLN A 285 -16.83 -5.99 20.85
N ILE A 286 -15.71 -6.44 21.43
CA ILE A 286 -14.76 -7.34 20.77
C ILE A 286 -15.41 -8.73 20.63
N ILE A 287 -15.98 -9.28 21.69
CA ILE A 287 -16.67 -10.59 21.71
C ILE A 287 -17.91 -10.57 20.80
N ASP A 288 -18.76 -9.54 20.84
CA ASP A 288 -19.92 -9.41 19.96
C ASP A 288 -19.51 -9.31 18.49
N ARG A 289 -18.34 -8.72 18.18
CA ARG A 289 -17.75 -8.76 16.83
C ARG A 289 -17.13 -10.11 16.48
N PHE A 290 -16.65 -10.86 17.47
CA PHE A 290 -16.22 -12.25 17.30
C PHE A 290 -17.41 -13.19 17.10
N MET A 291 -18.55 -12.93 17.75
CA MET A 291 -19.79 -13.72 17.67
C MET A 291 -20.64 -13.34 16.43
N GLY A 292 -20.69 -12.06 16.04
CA GLY A 292 -21.32 -11.59 14.79
C GLY A 292 -20.49 -11.84 13.53
N ALA A 293 -19.43 -12.66 13.62
CA ALA A 293 -18.48 -12.93 12.55
C ALA A 293 -19.12 -13.56 11.31
N ASP A 294 -20.15 -14.38 11.49
CA ASP A 294 -20.82 -15.07 10.38
C ASP A 294 -21.52 -14.08 9.44
N ILE A 295 -22.15 -13.03 9.97
CA ILE A 295 -22.87 -12.03 9.17
C ILE A 295 -21.90 -11.19 8.33
N ALA A 296 -20.81 -10.73 8.92
CA ALA A 296 -19.81 -9.91 8.22
C ALA A 296 -19.00 -10.73 7.20
N ALA A 297 -18.72 -12.01 7.49
CA ALA A 297 -18.06 -12.91 6.56
C ALA A 297 -18.98 -13.24 5.37
N ASP A 298 -20.26 -13.52 5.64
CA ASP A 298 -21.29 -13.77 4.61
C ASP A 298 -21.47 -12.56 3.68
N ALA A 299 -21.51 -11.35 4.24
CA ALA A 299 -21.59 -10.11 3.45
C ALA A 299 -20.37 -9.93 2.51
N ARG A 300 -19.14 -10.17 3.00
CA ARG A 300 -17.95 -10.08 2.15
C ARG A 300 -17.92 -11.14 1.06
N TRP A 301 -18.35 -12.36 1.36
CA TRP A 301 -18.41 -13.43 0.38
C TRP A 301 -19.39 -13.11 -0.74
N LYS A 302 -20.55 -12.54 -0.39
CA LYS A 302 -21.52 -12.06 -1.37
C LYS A 302 -20.95 -10.94 -2.25
N VAL A 303 -20.32 -9.92 -1.67
CA VAL A 303 -19.65 -8.83 -2.42
C VAL A 303 -18.57 -9.40 -3.35
N PHE A 304 -17.77 -10.35 -2.88
CA PHE A 304 -16.74 -11.01 -3.68
C PHE A 304 -17.35 -11.71 -4.89
N ARG A 305 -18.44 -12.46 -4.71
CA ARG A 305 -19.13 -13.17 -5.80
C ARG A 305 -19.66 -12.20 -6.86
N VAL A 306 -20.37 -11.15 -6.45
CA VAL A 306 -20.89 -10.13 -7.38
C VAL A 306 -19.75 -9.40 -8.09
N SER A 307 -18.66 -9.10 -7.38
CA SER A 307 -17.46 -8.49 -7.97
C SER A 307 -16.79 -9.42 -9.00
N PHE A 308 -16.80 -10.74 -8.75
CA PHE A 308 -16.29 -11.73 -9.68
C PHE A 308 -17.15 -11.84 -10.94
N GLU A 309 -18.48 -11.90 -10.79
CA GLU A 309 -19.43 -11.89 -11.92
C GLU A 309 -19.28 -10.59 -12.75
N THR A 310 -19.13 -9.45 -12.08
CA THR A 310 -18.84 -8.15 -12.73
C THR A 310 -17.51 -8.20 -13.49
N MET A 311 -16.45 -8.75 -12.90
CA MET A 311 -15.15 -8.90 -13.56
C MET A 311 -15.25 -9.76 -14.83
N GLN A 312 -16.02 -10.84 -14.80
CA GLN A 312 -16.25 -11.68 -15.98
C GLN A 312 -16.94 -10.92 -17.12
N ALA A 313 -17.90 -10.04 -16.79
CA ALA A 313 -18.63 -9.27 -17.80
C ALA A 313 -17.75 -8.24 -18.56
N PHE A 314 -16.70 -7.73 -17.93
CA PHE A 314 -15.76 -6.77 -18.53
C PHE A 314 -14.43 -7.39 -19.00
N PHE A 315 -14.21 -8.68 -18.76
CA PHE A 315 -13.00 -9.39 -19.20
C PHE A 315 -12.97 -9.53 -20.74
N PRO A 316 -11.82 -9.39 -21.41
CA PRO A 316 -10.45 -9.25 -20.89
C PRO A 316 -9.94 -7.81 -20.71
N LEU A 317 -10.74 -6.79 -21.04
CA LEU A 317 -10.26 -5.41 -21.12
C LEU A 317 -10.41 -4.63 -19.82
N GLY A 318 -11.36 -5.03 -18.97
CA GLY A 318 -11.73 -4.32 -17.76
C GLY A 318 -12.68 -3.15 -18.03
N SER A 319 -13.27 -2.63 -16.96
CA SER A 319 -14.27 -1.56 -17.01
C SER A 319 -13.69 -0.14 -16.98
N GLY A 320 -12.41 0.02 -16.64
CA GLY A 320 -11.78 1.32 -16.38
C GLY A 320 -11.17 1.37 -14.99
N LEU A 321 -9.99 2.00 -14.83
CA LEU A 321 -9.42 2.21 -13.51
C LEU A 321 -10.36 3.07 -12.65
N GLY A 322 -10.64 2.66 -11.41
CA GLY A 322 -11.49 3.39 -10.48
C GLY A 322 -12.98 3.35 -10.77
N THR A 323 -13.47 2.43 -11.61
CA THR A 323 -14.90 2.37 -11.98
C THR A 323 -15.72 1.41 -11.12
N PHE A 324 -15.13 0.81 -10.08
CA PHE A 324 -15.78 -0.24 -9.29
C PHE A 324 -17.19 0.14 -8.79
N ASP A 325 -17.30 1.30 -8.13
CA ASP A 325 -18.53 1.82 -7.53
C ASP A 325 -19.63 2.12 -8.57
N ARG A 326 -19.28 2.16 -9.87
CA ARG A 326 -20.21 2.41 -10.98
C ARG A 326 -20.66 1.15 -11.69
N VAL A 327 -19.82 0.12 -11.74
CA VAL A 327 -20.15 -1.13 -12.43
C VAL A 327 -20.72 -2.19 -11.50
N TYR A 328 -20.28 -2.24 -10.25
CA TYR A 328 -20.76 -3.21 -9.28
C TYR A 328 -22.30 -3.18 -9.11
N PRO A 329 -22.97 -2.01 -8.99
CA PRO A 329 -24.43 -1.96 -8.82
C PRO A 329 -25.23 -2.54 -10.00
N LEU A 330 -24.63 -2.66 -11.19
CA LEU A 330 -25.29 -3.27 -12.36
C LEU A 330 -25.50 -4.79 -12.19
N PHE A 331 -24.71 -5.42 -11.33
CA PHE A 331 -24.74 -6.86 -11.05
C PHE A 331 -25.24 -7.18 -9.64
N GLU A 332 -25.45 -6.16 -8.80
CA GLU A 332 -25.92 -6.34 -7.43
C GLU A 332 -27.40 -6.77 -7.40
N PRO A 333 -27.73 -7.95 -6.85
CA PRO A 333 -29.12 -8.38 -6.71
C PRO A 333 -29.90 -7.45 -5.78
N THR A 334 -31.17 -7.20 -6.09
CA THR A 334 -32.04 -6.32 -5.28
C THR A 334 -32.20 -6.79 -3.84
N SER A 335 -32.08 -8.10 -3.57
CA SER A 335 -32.09 -8.69 -2.24
C SER A 335 -30.86 -8.38 -1.38
N MET A 336 -29.81 -7.83 -2.00
CA MET A 336 -28.55 -7.47 -1.37
C MET A 336 -28.40 -5.96 -1.15
N ILE A 337 -29.28 -5.15 -1.74
CA ILE A 337 -29.23 -3.70 -1.63
C ILE A 337 -29.44 -3.31 -0.16
N VAL A 338 -28.38 -2.80 0.44
CA VAL A 338 -28.38 -2.21 1.78
C VAL A 338 -28.36 -0.69 1.66
N PRO A 339 -28.80 0.07 2.69
CA PRO A 339 -28.68 1.53 2.73
C PRO A 339 -27.22 1.98 2.99
N ALA A 340 -26.27 1.38 2.28
CA ALA A 340 -24.85 1.69 2.29
C ALA A 340 -24.25 1.38 0.92
N ILE A 341 -23.32 2.22 0.45
CA ILE A 341 -22.67 2.02 -0.85
C ILE A 341 -21.47 1.07 -0.68
N VAL A 342 -21.46 -0.01 -1.45
CA VAL A 342 -20.29 -0.87 -1.60
C VAL A 342 -19.29 -0.18 -2.50
N ASN A 343 -18.30 0.50 -1.91
CA ASN A 343 -17.34 1.31 -2.65
C ASN A 343 -16.17 0.51 -3.24
N HIS A 344 -15.89 -0.70 -2.73
CA HIS A 344 -14.75 -1.54 -3.13
C HIS A 344 -15.06 -3.03 -2.98
N ALA A 345 -14.35 -3.86 -3.74
CA ALA A 345 -14.52 -5.33 -3.77
C ALA A 345 -14.11 -6.02 -2.46
N HIS A 346 -13.44 -5.30 -1.56
CA HIS A 346 -12.73 -5.88 -0.41
C HIS A 346 -11.68 -6.93 -0.81
N ASN A 347 -11.12 -6.75 -2.01
CA ASN A 347 -10.01 -7.52 -2.56
C ASN A 347 -9.38 -6.68 -3.67
N ASP A 348 -8.21 -6.09 -3.41
CA ASP A 348 -7.53 -5.23 -4.40
C ASP A 348 -7.22 -5.96 -5.71
N ILE A 349 -6.92 -7.26 -5.64
CA ILE A 349 -6.54 -8.07 -6.80
C ILE A 349 -7.76 -8.27 -7.72
N LEU A 350 -8.90 -8.63 -7.14
CA LEU A 350 -10.14 -8.79 -7.87
C LEU A 350 -10.61 -7.45 -8.47
N GLU A 351 -10.52 -6.38 -7.70
CA GLU A 351 -10.88 -5.04 -8.18
C GLU A 351 -9.96 -4.60 -9.33
N LEU A 352 -8.64 -4.81 -9.22
CA LEU A 352 -7.70 -4.54 -10.33
C LEU A 352 -8.00 -5.38 -11.57
N ALA A 353 -8.35 -6.66 -11.40
CA ALA A 353 -8.75 -7.52 -12.51
C ALA A 353 -10.06 -7.05 -13.16
N MET A 354 -11.00 -6.53 -12.38
CA MET A 354 -12.25 -5.97 -12.89
C MET A 354 -12.06 -4.63 -13.63
N GLU A 355 -11.16 -3.78 -13.13
CA GLU A 355 -10.92 -2.44 -13.65
C GLU A 355 -9.96 -2.40 -14.85
N LEU A 356 -8.94 -3.27 -14.84
CA LEU A 356 -7.87 -3.32 -15.85
C LEU A 356 -7.84 -4.64 -16.65
N GLY A 357 -8.74 -5.57 -16.36
CA GLY A 357 -8.84 -6.85 -17.07
C GLY A 357 -7.57 -7.70 -16.94
N LEU A 358 -7.24 -8.37 -18.05
CA LEU A 358 -6.03 -9.20 -18.17
C LEU A 358 -4.75 -8.40 -17.89
N VAL A 359 -4.71 -7.12 -18.28
CA VAL A 359 -3.52 -6.29 -18.05
C VAL A 359 -3.28 -6.06 -16.55
N GLY A 360 -4.35 -5.86 -15.78
CA GLY A 360 -4.27 -5.78 -14.31
C GLY A 360 -3.69 -7.05 -13.69
N ILE A 361 -4.17 -8.21 -14.12
CA ILE A 361 -3.67 -9.51 -13.66
C ILE A 361 -2.18 -9.67 -13.99
N LEU A 362 -1.78 -9.38 -15.23
CA LEU A 362 -0.39 -9.48 -15.65
C LEU A 362 0.52 -8.52 -14.88
N LEU A 363 0.07 -7.29 -14.59
CA LEU A 363 0.82 -6.34 -13.77
C LEU A 363 1.10 -6.90 -12.37
N VAL A 364 0.09 -7.48 -11.71
CA VAL A 364 0.25 -8.10 -10.39
C VAL A 364 1.22 -9.28 -10.44
N LEU A 365 1.09 -10.15 -11.45
CA LEU A 365 1.97 -11.31 -11.61
C LEU A 365 3.42 -10.91 -11.91
N CYS A 366 3.64 -9.94 -12.80
CA CYS A 366 4.98 -9.44 -13.11
C CYS A 366 5.62 -8.77 -11.89
N TRP A 367 4.86 -7.99 -11.14
CA TRP A 367 5.33 -7.38 -9.90
C TRP A 367 5.65 -8.42 -8.83
N LEU A 368 4.83 -9.46 -8.67
CA LEU A 368 5.05 -10.54 -7.72
C LEU A 368 6.33 -11.34 -8.08
N ALA A 369 6.49 -11.67 -9.36
CA ALA A 369 7.70 -12.34 -9.86
C ALA A 369 8.95 -11.48 -9.61
N ALA A 370 8.88 -10.17 -9.90
CA ALA A 370 9.99 -9.24 -9.65
C ALA A 370 10.34 -9.14 -8.16
N THR A 371 9.33 -9.08 -7.29
CA THR A 371 9.49 -9.04 -5.83
C THR A 371 10.11 -10.33 -5.31
N LEU A 372 9.67 -11.49 -5.81
CA LEU A 372 10.24 -12.79 -5.45
C LEU A 372 11.71 -12.90 -5.89
N ILE A 373 12.03 -12.49 -7.12
CA ILE A 373 13.41 -12.47 -7.62
C ILE A 373 14.28 -11.54 -6.75
N ALA A 374 13.77 -10.37 -6.37
CA ALA A 374 14.47 -9.45 -5.50
C ALA A 374 14.69 -10.03 -4.08
N ALA A 375 13.70 -10.73 -3.53
CA ALA A 375 13.81 -11.45 -2.26
C ALA A 375 14.91 -12.53 -2.32
N LEU A 376 14.91 -13.35 -3.37
CA LEU A 376 15.92 -14.39 -3.58
C LEU A 376 17.34 -13.80 -3.73
N ARG A 377 17.46 -12.68 -4.46
CA ARG A 377 18.73 -11.96 -4.61
C ARG A 377 19.21 -11.35 -3.29
N ASN A 378 18.30 -10.98 -2.39
CA ASN A 378 18.64 -10.38 -1.10
C ASN A 378 19.42 -11.34 -0.19
N PHE A 379 19.20 -12.66 -0.30
CA PHE A 379 20.01 -13.66 0.43
C PHE A 379 21.49 -13.64 0.04
N ARG A 380 21.81 -13.14 -1.16
CA ARG A 380 23.18 -13.04 -1.69
C ARG A 380 23.80 -11.65 -1.44
N GLU A 381 23.09 -10.76 -0.74
CA GLU A 381 23.59 -9.42 -0.41
C GLU A 381 24.59 -9.51 0.74
N SER A 382 25.84 -9.09 0.46
CA SER A 382 26.93 -9.11 1.43
C SER A 382 26.85 -7.96 2.43
N ASP A 383 26.28 -6.82 2.03
CA ASP A 383 26.07 -5.69 2.92
C ASP A 383 24.87 -5.97 3.85
N ALA A 384 25.16 -6.24 5.12
CA ALA A 384 24.14 -6.54 6.12
C ALA A 384 23.12 -5.41 6.30
N THR A 385 23.52 -4.15 6.13
CA THR A 385 22.64 -2.99 6.27
C THR A 385 21.63 -2.94 5.13
N LEU A 386 22.11 -3.07 3.88
CA LEU A 386 21.24 -3.12 2.69
C LEU A 386 20.35 -4.36 2.70
N ARG A 387 20.87 -5.51 3.16
CA ARG A 387 20.11 -6.74 3.28
C ARG A 387 18.92 -6.58 4.24
N LYS A 388 19.15 -5.96 5.41
CA LYS A 388 18.08 -5.68 6.40
C LYS A 388 17.07 -4.66 5.89
N GLU A 389 17.55 -3.58 5.26
CA GLU A 389 16.68 -2.55 4.69
C GLU A 389 15.68 -3.18 3.70
N ARG A 390 16.19 -4.00 2.77
CA ARG A 390 15.36 -4.69 1.79
C ARG A 390 14.44 -5.72 2.42
N PHE A 391 14.91 -6.45 3.43
CA PHE A 391 14.08 -7.44 4.11
C PHE A 391 12.92 -6.77 4.85
N ALA A 392 13.15 -5.62 5.51
CA ALA A 392 12.09 -4.82 6.11
C ALA A 392 11.06 -4.37 5.05
N ALA A 393 11.50 -3.86 3.90
CA ALA A 393 10.62 -3.49 2.80
C ALA A 393 9.84 -4.69 2.21
N LEU A 394 10.46 -5.87 2.12
CA LEU A 394 9.82 -7.12 1.66
C LEU A 394 8.73 -7.59 2.63
N ILE A 395 8.96 -7.47 3.95
CA ILE A 395 7.93 -7.77 4.96
C ILE A 395 6.71 -6.88 4.72
N VAL A 396 6.91 -5.55 4.60
CA VAL A 396 5.81 -4.60 4.38
C VAL A 396 5.02 -4.93 3.12
N VAL A 397 5.72 -5.06 1.99
CA VAL A 397 5.10 -5.36 0.70
C VAL A 397 4.35 -6.70 0.72
N GLY A 398 4.94 -7.74 1.32
CA GLY A 398 4.31 -9.05 1.43
C GLY A 398 3.06 -9.04 2.31
N LEU A 399 3.09 -8.34 3.44
CA LEU A 399 1.93 -8.21 4.32
C LEU A 399 0.80 -7.39 3.70
N LEU A 400 1.13 -6.28 3.03
CA LEU A 400 0.13 -5.48 2.30
C LEU A 400 -0.51 -6.30 1.18
N PHE A 401 0.28 -7.05 0.41
CA PHE A 401 -0.24 -7.95 -0.63
C PHE A 401 -1.13 -9.05 -0.05
N ALA A 402 -0.75 -9.66 1.08
CA ALA A 402 -1.59 -10.65 1.76
C ALA A 402 -2.89 -10.02 2.27
N HIS A 403 -2.85 -8.81 2.82
CA HIS A 403 -4.04 -8.10 3.28
C HIS A 403 -4.96 -7.71 2.12
N SER A 404 -4.40 -7.35 0.96
CA SER A 404 -5.12 -7.09 -0.30
C SER A 404 -5.94 -8.26 -0.85
N THR A 405 -5.78 -9.48 -0.31
CA THR A 405 -6.62 -10.64 -0.68
C THR A 405 -7.96 -10.69 0.06
N ILE A 406 -8.06 -9.98 1.19
CA ILE A 406 -9.26 -9.97 2.05
C ILE A 406 -9.77 -8.56 2.36
N ASP A 407 -9.06 -7.54 1.90
CA ASP A 407 -9.37 -6.13 2.06
C ASP A 407 -8.74 -5.32 0.91
N TYR A 408 -8.83 -3.99 0.98
CA TYR A 408 -8.39 -3.06 -0.08
C TYR A 408 -7.44 -1.93 0.40
N PRO A 409 -6.37 -2.26 1.18
CA PRO A 409 -5.47 -1.25 1.75
C PRO A 409 -4.80 -0.36 0.68
N MET A 410 -4.55 -0.89 -0.53
CA MET A 410 -3.84 -0.17 -1.59
C MET A 410 -4.66 0.96 -2.22
N ARG A 411 -5.94 1.09 -1.88
CA ARG A 411 -6.81 2.16 -2.38
C ARG A 411 -6.60 3.50 -1.66
N THR A 412 -5.86 3.52 -0.56
CA THR A 412 -5.49 4.77 0.13
C THR A 412 -4.16 5.33 -0.37
N SER A 413 -4.10 6.63 -0.60
CA SER A 413 -2.86 7.32 -1.01
C SER A 413 -1.74 7.14 0.02
N ALA A 414 -2.07 7.04 1.31
CA ALA A 414 -1.13 6.79 2.40
C ALA A 414 -0.43 5.43 2.27
N LEU A 415 -1.18 4.33 2.11
CA LEU A 415 -0.59 2.99 2.02
C LEU A 415 0.04 2.75 0.65
N ALA A 416 -0.50 3.34 -0.42
CA ALA A 416 0.15 3.35 -1.74
C ALA A 416 1.53 4.02 -1.68
N ALA A 417 1.68 5.11 -0.92
CA ALA A 417 2.98 5.77 -0.71
C ALA A 417 3.98 4.89 0.06
N VAL A 418 3.54 4.21 1.14
CA VAL A 418 4.39 3.25 1.89
C VAL A 418 4.82 2.10 1.00
N PHE A 419 3.88 1.54 0.23
CA PHE A 419 4.12 0.47 -0.72
C PHE A 419 5.12 0.88 -1.80
N ALA A 420 4.94 2.07 -2.39
CA ALA A 420 5.84 2.63 -3.39
C ALA A 420 7.26 2.85 -2.84
N MET A 421 7.39 3.41 -1.63
CA MET A 421 8.68 3.56 -0.95
C MET A 421 9.38 2.20 -0.76
N CYS A 422 8.65 1.19 -0.30
CA CYS A 422 9.20 -0.16 -0.10
C CYS A 422 9.57 -0.84 -1.42
N CYS A 423 8.75 -0.71 -2.46
CA CYS A 423 9.08 -1.21 -3.80
C CYS A 423 10.36 -0.56 -4.35
N ALA A 424 10.56 0.75 -4.13
CA ALA A 424 11.77 1.44 -4.55
C ALA A 424 13.03 0.93 -3.83
N VAL A 425 12.93 0.64 -2.53
CA VAL A 425 14.00 0.02 -1.73
C VAL A 425 14.36 -1.38 -2.28
N ILE A 426 13.35 -2.21 -2.56
CA ILE A 426 13.52 -3.56 -3.12
C ILE A 426 14.21 -3.51 -4.49
N CYS A 427 13.86 -2.53 -5.31
CA CYS A 427 14.36 -2.38 -6.69
C CYS A 427 15.78 -1.81 -6.81
N LYS A 428 16.44 -1.39 -5.71
CA LYS A 428 17.81 -0.89 -5.78
C LYS A 428 18.81 -1.99 -6.17
N LYS A 429 19.83 -1.63 -6.94
CA LYS A 429 20.97 -2.51 -7.30
C LYS A 429 21.67 -3.05 -6.05
N SER A 430 22.09 -4.31 -6.07
CA SER A 430 22.91 -4.89 -5.00
C SER A 430 24.28 -4.21 -4.93
N SER A 431 24.94 -4.31 -3.78
CA SER A 431 26.29 -3.75 -3.59
C SER A 431 27.28 -4.28 -4.65
N ARG A 432 27.18 -5.57 -4.98
CA ARG A 432 27.98 -6.22 -6.04
C ARG A 432 27.71 -5.67 -7.44
N ALA A 433 26.45 -5.41 -7.78
CA ALA A 433 26.09 -4.84 -9.08
C ALA A 433 26.56 -3.38 -9.19
N ALA A 434 26.41 -2.59 -8.12
CA ALA A 434 26.88 -1.21 -8.08
C ALA A 434 28.41 -1.11 -8.28
N ARG A 435 29.20 -1.96 -7.60
CA ARG A 435 30.67 -2.01 -7.77
C ARG A 435 31.09 -2.40 -9.19
N ARG A 436 30.34 -3.30 -9.84
CA ARG A 436 30.62 -3.72 -11.22
C ARG A 436 30.40 -2.57 -12.21
N ASP A 437 29.31 -1.82 -12.05
CA ASP A 437 28.99 -0.69 -12.91
C ASP A 437 30.01 0.46 -12.73
N GLU A 438 30.46 0.71 -11.50
CA GLU A 438 31.51 1.70 -11.21
C GLU A 438 32.86 1.31 -11.86
N HIS A 439 33.26 0.04 -11.76
CA HIS A 439 34.45 -0.47 -12.44
C HIS A 439 34.34 -0.39 -13.97
N ALA A 440 33.14 -0.64 -14.52
CA ALA A 440 32.90 -0.52 -15.96
C ALA A 440 33.00 0.94 -16.43
N SER A 441 32.39 1.88 -15.69
CA SER A 441 32.45 3.32 -16.01
C SER A 441 33.87 3.87 -16.00
N ARG A 442 34.65 3.54 -14.97
CA ARG A 442 36.06 3.94 -14.86
C ARG A 442 36.92 3.39 -16.00
N ARG A 443 36.61 2.16 -16.47
CA ARG A 443 37.28 1.57 -17.63
C ARG A 443 36.97 2.32 -18.92
N THR A 444 35.73 2.76 -19.11
CA THR A 444 35.32 3.52 -20.30
C THR A 444 35.91 4.93 -20.30
N GLU A 445 36.00 5.59 -19.14
CA GLU A 445 36.67 6.90 -19.00
C GLU A 445 38.16 6.80 -19.33
N LEU A 446 38.87 5.80 -18.80
CA LEU A 446 40.29 5.57 -19.11
C LEU A 446 40.58 5.26 -20.60
N VAL A 447 39.61 4.67 -21.32
CA VAL A 447 39.73 4.42 -22.77
C VAL A 447 39.46 5.68 -23.59
N HIS A 448 38.75 6.66 -23.05
CA HIS A 448 38.52 7.95 -23.70
C HIS A 448 39.63 8.99 -23.45
N GLU A 449 40.46 8.78 -22.42
CA GLU A 449 41.63 9.63 -22.10
C GLU A 449 42.93 9.18 -22.78
N LEU A 450 42.94 7.99 -23.40
CA LEU A 450 44.03 7.46 -24.25
C LEU A 450 43.71 7.68 -25.73
#